data_AF-A0A2W6SJW9-F1
#
_entry.id   AF-A0A2W6SJW9-F1
#
_cell.length_a   1.000
_cell.length_b   1.000
_cell.length_c   1.000
_cell.angle_alpha   90.00
_cell.angle_beta   90.00
_cell.angle_gamma   90.00
#
_symmetry.space_group_name_H-M   'P 1'
#
loop_
_entity.id
_entity.type
_entity.pdbx_description
1 polymer ?
#
loop_
_entity_poly.entity_id
_entity_poly.type
_entity_poly.pdbx_seq_one_letter_code
_entity_poly.pdbx_strand_id
1 'polypeptide(L)'
;PNPEQSGAELMEAVYGALQVSGNAYVEATGDADGDGAPDELWALRSDRVKVVPGRSGWPEAWDYSVDGRSVRIGRAADGWAPVMHLKLWHPLDDWYGLSPLEAAAQGVDAHNAAGAWNKALLDNAARPSGALVCGARNGERLTDGQFEALKDQLSNVYAGATNAGRPILLEGGMDWKPLSLTPAEMDFTAGKHAAAREIALAFGVPPQLLGIPGDATYANYREANAAFWRQTVIPLVRKAAGAMTGWLGGRFAGCEVRADLDAVSALQPERDALWARLEAASFLTDEERRRMAGLGS
;
A
#
# COMPACT_ATOMS: atom_id res chain seq x y z
N PRO A 1 9.27 -11.74 20.11
CA PRO A 1 8.25 -12.17 19.12
C PRO A 1 7.98 -13.66 19.35
N ASN A 2 7.95 -14.51 18.33
CA ASN A 2 7.76 -15.96 18.48
C ASN A 2 8.84 -16.73 17.68
N PRO A 3 8.95 -18.06 17.79
CA PRO A 3 9.97 -18.84 17.08
C PRO A 3 9.89 -18.80 15.55
N GLU A 4 8.74 -18.41 14.98
CA GLU A 4 8.50 -18.41 13.54
C GLU A 4 8.68 -17.04 12.88
N GLN A 5 8.72 -15.96 13.68
CA GLN A 5 8.73 -14.59 13.18
C GLN A 5 9.73 -13.72 13.95
N SER A 6 10.56 -13.01 13.20
CA SER A 6 11.36 -11.91 13.72
C SER A 6 10.50 -10.75 14.19
N GLY A 7 11.10 -9.82 14.94
CA GLY A 7 10.40 -8.60 15.37
C GLY A 7 9.97 -7.72 14.19
N ALA A 8 10.73 -7.70 13.10
CA ALA A 8 10.39 -6.95 11.90
C ALA A 8 9.14 -7.52 11.21
N GLU A 9 9.08 -8.85 11.05
CA GLU A 9 7.92 -9.54 10.46
C GLU A 9 6.66 -9.40 11.32
N LEU A 10 6.81 -9.45 12.65
CA LEU A 10 5.70 -9.18 13.57
C LEU A 10 5.13 -7.77 13.33
N MET A 11 5.99 -6.76 13.27
CA MET A 11 5.54 -5.39 13.06
C MET A 11 4.97 -5.16 11.64
N GLU A 12 5.53 -5.83 10.63
CA GLU A 12 4.95 -5.83 9.27
C GLU A 12 3.53 -6.38 9.27
N ALA A 13 3.28 -7.50 9.96
CA ALA A 13 1.93 -8.06 10.11
C ALA A 13 0.99 -7.09 10.84
N VAL A 14 1.47 -6.43 11.91
CA VAL A 14 0.69 -5.43 12.66
C VAL A 14 0.31 -4.24 11.78
N TYR A 15 1.28 -3.63 11.09
CA TYR A 15 1.00 -2.49 10.22
C TYR A 15 0.14 -2.89 9.01
N GLY A 16 0.41 -4.03 8.39
CA GLY A 16 -0.39 -4.55 7.28
C GLY A 16 -1.84 -4.75 7.68
N ALA A 17 -2.09 -5.43 8.80
CA ALA A 17 -3.45 -5.64 9.32
C ALA A 17 -4.14 -4.31 9.65
N LEU A 18 -3.44 -3.37 10.29
CA LEU A 18 -3.98 -2.06 10.64
C LEU A 18 -4.37 -1.24 9.41
N GLN A 19 -3.55 -1.24 8.36
CA GLN A 19 -3.80 -0.46 7.15
C GLN A 19 -4.86 -1.10 6.24
N VAL A 20 -5.00 -2.42 6.26
CA VAL A 20 -5.98 -3.16 5.43
C VAL A 20 -7.33 -3.30 6.09
N SER A 21 -7.36 -3.52 7.42
CA SER A 21 -8.60 -3.83 8.15
C SER A 21 -8.94 -2.82 9.25
N GLY A 22 -8.11 -1.81 9.47
CA GLY A 22 -8.30 -0.82 10.54
C GLY A 22 -7.98 -1.36 11.93
N ASN A 23 -7.63 -2.64 12.03
CA ASN A 23 -7.47 -3.37 13.28
C ASN A 23 -6.22 -4.25 13.20
N ALA A 24 -5.42 -4.27 14.25
CA ALA A 24 -4.32 -5.20 14.42
C ALA A 24 -4.35 -5.79 15.82
N TYR A 25 -4.03 -7.07 15.92
CA TYR A 25 -4.10 -7.83 17.16
C TYR A 25 -2.75 -8.50 17.43
N VAL A 26 -2.26 -8.37 18.65
CA VAL A 26 -1.07 -9.12 19.12
C VAL A 26 -1.46 -9.86 20.38
N GLU A 27 -1.41 -11.18 20.33
CA GLU A 27 -1.58 -12.04 21.49
C GLU A 27 -0.23 -12.28 22.15
N ALA A 28 -0.20 -12.15 23.47
CA ALA A 28 0.91 -12.53 24.31
C ALA A 28 0.62 -13.89 24.94
N THR A 29 1.55 -14.82 24.78
CA THR A 29 1.42 -16.21 25.25
C THR A 29 2.66 -16.64 26.02
N GLY A 30 2.49 -17.66 26.85
CA GLY A 30 3.58 -18.18 27.68
C GLY A 30 3.73 -17.43 29.00
N ASP A 31 4.29 -18.14 29.96
CA ASP A 31 4.73 -17.69 31.29
C ASP A 31 5.58 -18.83 31.87
N ALA A 32 6.52 -19.35 31.07
CA ALA A 32 7.27 -20.56 31.40
C ALA A 32 8.12 -20.36 32.67
N ASP A 33 8.57 -19.13 32.90
CA ASP A 33 9.38 -18.74 34.04
C ASP A 33 8.55 -18.37 35.28
N GLY A 34 7.22 -18.25 35.16
CA GLY A 34 6.29 -17.93 36.25
C GLY A 34 6.46 -16.51 36.81
N ASP A 35 7.23 -15.67 36.13
CA ASP A 35 7.46 -14.26 36.48
C ASP A 35 6.38 -13.34 35.92
N GLY A 36 5.50 -13.89 35.08
CA GLY A 36 4.42 -13.20 34.45
C GLY A 36 4.73 -12.53 33.14
N ALA A 37 5.97 -12.62 32.67
CA ALA A 37 6.35 -12.12 31.35
C ALA A 37 5.87 -13.09 30.27
N PRO A 38 5.23 -12.61 29.19
CA PRO A 38 4.92 -13.48 28.09
C PRO A 38 6.20 -13.89 27.36
N ASP A 39 6.34 -15.18 27.11
CA ASP A 39 7.45 -15.75 26.36
C ASP A 39 7.38 -15.37 24.88
N GLU A 40 6.16 -15.21 24.36
CA GLU A 40 5.90 -15.08 22.93
C GLU A 40 4.86 -14.01 22.60
N LEU A 41 5.02 -13.41 21.42
CA LEU A 41 4.06 -12.48 20.82
C LEU A 41 3.64 -12.99 19.44
N TRP A 42 2.34 -13.09 19.21
CA TRP A 42 1.72 -13.60 17.98
C TRP A 42 0.81 -12.54 17.34
N ALA A 43 1.09 -12.15 16.09
CA ALA A 43 0.16 -11.30 15.35
C ALA A 43 -1.05 -12.12 14.89
N LEU A 44 -2.23 -11.81 15.43
CA LEU A 44 -3.46 -12.47 15.02
C LEU A 44 -4.05 -11.80 13.78
N ARG A 45 -4.53 -12.63 12.86
CA ARG A 45 -5.22 -12.20 11.65
C ARG A 45 -6.56 -11.54 11.97
N SER A 46 -6.69 -10.26 11.63
CA SER A 46 -7.88 -9.45 11.95
C SER A 46 -9.19 -9.98 11.36
N ASP A 47 -9.15 -10.65 10.20
CA ASP A 47 -10.34 -11.27 9.59
C ASP A 47 -10.92 -12.43 10.41
N ARG A 48 -10.16 -12.95 11.37
CA ARG A 48 -10.52 -14.11 12.19
C ARG A 48 -10.81 -13.75 13.64
N VAL A 49 -10.63 -12.49 14.02
CA VAL A 49 -10.85 -12.01 15.39
C VAL A 49 -12.19 -11.30 15.48
N LYS A 50 -12.98 -11.62 16.51
CA LYS A 50 -14.17 -10.85 16.89
C LYS A 50 -14.04 -10.37 18.33
N VAL A 51 -14.25 -9.08 18.54
CA VAL A 51 -14.35 -8.49 19.88
C VAL A 51 -15.62 -9.00 20.57
N VAL A 52 -15.48 -9.45 21.80
CA VAL A 52 -16.60 -9.81 22.68
C VAL A 52 -16.79 -8.68 23.69
N PRO A 53 -17.83 -7.85 23.53
CA PRO A 53 -18.12 -6.79 24.49
C PRO A 53 -18.63 -7.39 25.80
N GLY A 54 -18.15 -6.80 26.89
CA GLY A 54 -18.58 -7.06 28.24
C GLY A 54 -19.88 -6.37 28.60
N ARG A 55 -20.36 -6.62 29.82
CA ARG A 55 -21.61 -6.00 30.32
C ARG A 55 -21.53 -4.47 30.42
N SER A 56 -20.32 -3.94 30.57
CA SER A 56 -20.05 -2.50 30.68
C SER A 56 -19.77 -1.82 29.34
N GLY A 57 -19.86 -2.55 28.22
CA GLY A 57 -19.56 -2.05 26.87
C GLY A 57 -18.08 -2.14 26.48
N TRP A 58 -17.19 -2.46 27.41
CA TRP A 58 -15.76 -2.64 27.15
C TRP A 58 -15.43 -4.06 26.67
N PRO A 59 -14.40 -4.26 25.83
CA PRO A 59 -13.93 -5.59 25.45
C PRO A 59 -13.54 -6.44 26.67
N GLU A 60 -14.19 -7.60 26.81
CA GLU A 60 -13.89 -8.61 27.84
C GLU A 60 -13.11 -9.81 27.29
N ALA A 61 -13.23 -10.08 25.99
CA ALA A 61 -12.52 -11.17 25.32
C ALA A 61 -12.45 -10.97 23.79
N TRP A 62 -11.72 -11.86 23.13
CA TRP A 62 -11.62 -11.97 21.68
C TRP A 62 -11.89 -13.41 21.25
N ASP A 63 -12.76 -13.60 20.25
CA ASP A 63 -12.95 -14.89 19.59
C ASP A 63 -12.03 -14.98 18.38
N TYR A 64 -11.09 -15.92 18.38
CA TYR A 64 -10.28 -16.26 17.21
C TYR A 64 -10.83 -17.51 16.53
N SER A 65 -11.25 -17.40 15.27
CA SER A 65 -11.98 -18.46 14.56
C SER A 65 -11.27 -18.93 13.29
N VAL A 66 -11.09 -20.26 13.17
CA VAL A 66 -10.45 -20.93 12.02
C VAL A 66 -11.26 -22.18 11.68
N ASP A 67 -11.67 -22.33 10.42
CA ASP A 67 -12.36 -23.52 9.90
C ASP A 67 -13.53 -24.01 10.77
N GLY A 68 -14.36 -23.07 11.24
CA GLY A 68 -15.54 -23.34 12.07
C GLY A 68 -15.25 -23.64 13.54
N ARG A 69 -13.99 -23.63 13.97
CA ARG A 69 -13.59 -23.71 15.39
C ARG A 69 -13.31 -22.31 15.91
N SER A 70 -13.71 -22.03 17.15
CA SER A 70 -13.50 -20.74 17.79
C SER A 70 -12.82 -20.93 19.15
N VAL A 71 -11.78 -20.15 19.40
CA VAL A 71 -11.08 -20.08 20.68
C VAL A 71 -11.37 -18.71 21.29
N ARG A 72 -11.89 -18.73 22.51
CA ARG A 72 -12.14 -17.52 23.31
C ARG A 72 -10.87 -17.17 24.07
N ILE A 73 -10.28 -16.04 23.74
CA ILE A 73 -9.13 -15.46 24.45
C ILE A 73 -9.68 -14.41 25.43
N GLY A 74 -9.84 -14.79 26.69
CA GLY A 74 -10.33 -13.92 27.76
C GLY A 74 -9.21 -13.13 28.44
N ARG A 75 -9.59 -12.13 29.23
CA ARG A 75 -8.66 -11.51 30.19
C ARG A 75 -8.11 -12.54 31.17
N ALA A 76 -6.86 -12.33 31.59
CA ALA A 76 -6.24 -13.09 32.66
C ALA A 76 -6.95 -12.83 34.01
N ALA A 77 -6.68 -13.67 35.01
CA ALA A 77 -7.33 -13.61 36.31
C ALA A 77 -7.08 -12.29 37.07
N ASP A 78 -5.96 -11.62 36.78
CA ASP A 78 -5.59 -10.30 37.30
C ASP A 78 -6.22 -9.14 36.52
N GLY A 79 -7.03 -9.44 35.48
CA GLY A 79 -7.71 -8.46 34.63
C GLY A 79 -6.89 -7.98 33.44
N TRP A 80 -5.62 -8.39 33.31
CA TRP A 80 -4.79 -8.05 32.15
C TRP A 80 -5.35 -8.68 30.88
N ALA A 81 -5.27 -7.94 29.77
CA ALA A 81 -5.73 -8.41 28.47
C ALA A 81 -4.55 -9.04 27.71
N PRO A 82 -4.55 -10.36 27.44
CA PRO A 82 -3.47 -11.00 26.70
C PRO A 82 -3.45 -10.63 25.22
N VAL A 83 -4.46 -9.92 24.72
CA VAL A 83 -4.51 -9.42 23.34
C VAL A 83 -4.44 -7.90 23.35
N MET A 84 -3.41 -7.34 22.72
CA MET A 84 -3.38 -5.94 22.33
C MET A 84 -4.26 -5.75 21.10
N HIS A 85 -5.27 -4.89 21.18
CA HIS A 85 -6.07 -4.47 20.03
C HIS A 85 -5.70 -3.04 19.63
N LEU A 86 -4.89 -2.91 18.59
CA LEU A 86 -4.54 -1.62 17.99
C LEU A 86 -5.58 -1.26 16.91
N LYS A 87 -6.19 -0.08 17.05
CA LYS A 87 -7.28 0.37 16.17
C LYS A 87 -6.96 1.70 15.50
N LEU A 88 -7.32 1.85 14.23
CA LEU A 88 -7.51 3.16 13.63
C LEU A 88 -8.79 3.81 14.18
N TRP A 89 -8.90 5.13 14.02
CA TRP A 89 -10.07 5.85 14.52
C TRP A 89 -11.28 5.56 13.63
N HIS A 90 -12.45 5.32 14.23
CA HIS A 90 -13.70 5.12 13.53
C HIS A 90 -14.79 5.99 14.17
N PRO A 91 -15.53 6.81 13.39
CA PRO A 91 -16.58 7.67 13.96
C PRO A 91 -17.89 6.97 14.29
N LEU A 92 -18.11 5.75 13.81
CA LEU A 92 -19.41 5.07 13.80
C LEU A 92 -19.35 3.66 14.41
N ASP A 93 -18.17 3.17 14.77
CA ASP A 93 -17.96 1.86 15.37
C ASP A 93 -17.10 2.02 16.63
N ASP A 94 -17.63 1.57 17.76
CA ASP A 94 -16.97 1.68 19.06
C ASP A 94 -15.85 0.63 19.23
N TRP A 95 -15.95 -0.49 18.50
CA TRP A 95 -15.11 -1.66 18.68
C TRP A 95 -14.03 -1.80 17.62
N TYR A 96 -14.25 -1.36 16.38
CA TYR A 96 -13.32 -1.55 15.27
C TYR A 96 -12.82 -0.24 14.68
N GLY A 97 -11.61 -0.27 14.09
CA GLY A 97 -11.07 0.87 13.36
C GLY A 97 -11.50 0.93 11.89
N LEU A 98 -11.57 2.14 11.33
CA LEU A 98 -11.82 2.38 9.92
C LEU A 98 -10.49 2.28 9.15
N SER A 99 -10.43 1.43 8.13
CA SER A 99 -9.19 1.23 7.35
C SER A 99 -9.02 2.28 6.24
N PRO A 100 -7.77 2.69 5.92
CA PRO A 100 -7.46 3.44 4.71
C PRO A 100 -7.96 2.75 3.44
N LEU A 101 -7.90 1.41 3.40
CA LEU A 101 -8.37 0.62 2.28
C LEU A 101 -9.89 0.79 2.06
N GLU A 102 -10.67 0.79 3.13
CA GLU A 102 -12.11 1.00 3.09
C GLU A 102 -12.45 2.42 2.62
N ALA A 103 -11.72 3.43 3.12
CA ALA A 103 -11.86 4.80 2.63
C ALA A 103 -11.51 4.93 1.13
N ALA A 104 -10.62 4.08 0.62
CA ALA A 104 -10.20 4.04 -0.78
C ALA A 104 -11.01 3.08 -1.66
N ALA A 105 -12.07 2.43 -1.15
CA ALA A 105 -12.72 1.30 -1.83
C ALA A 105 -13.16 1.61 -3.27
N GLN A 106 -13.78 2.77 -3.50
CA GLN A 106 -14.19 3.19 -4.85
C GLN A 106 -13.00 3.40 -5.80
N GLY A 107 -11.90 3.96 -5.31
CA GLY A 107 -10.66 4.12 -6.08
C GLY A 107 -10.05 2.77 -6.45
N VAL A 108 -10.06 1.81 -5.52
CA VAL A 108 -9.63 0.42 -5.76
C VAL A 108 -10.48 -0.24 -6.85
N ASP A 109 -11.80 -0.12 -6.77
CA ASP A 109 -12.73 -0.69 -7.76
C ASP A 109 -12.50 -0.08 -9.16
N ALA A 110 -12.36 1.25 -9.24
CA ALA A 110 -12.07 1.93 -10.49
C ALA A 110 -10.73 1.50 -11.09
N HIS A 111 -9.68 1.40 -10.26
CA HIS A 111 -8.36 0.95 -10.70
C HIS A 111 -8.37 -0.50 -11.20
N ASN A 112 -9.06 -1.39 -10.50
CA ASN A 112 -9.21 -2.80 -10.88
C ASN A 112 -10.01 -2.95 -12.17
N ALA A 113 -11.13 -2.24 -12.30
CA ALA A 113 -11.95 -2.23 -13.51
C ALA A 113 -11.16 -1.74 -14.73
N ALA A 114 -10.39 -0.65 -14.59
CA ALA A 114 -9.53 -0.16 -15.67
C ALA A 114 -8.43 -1.17 -16.05
N GLY A 115 -7.85 -1.86 -15.06
CA GLY A 115 -6.89 -2.94 -15.30
C GLY A 115 -7.49 -4.13 -16.04
N ALA A 116 -8.66 -4.60 -15.60
CA ALA A 116 -9.39 -5.70 -16.21
C ALA A 116 -9.83 -5.34 -17.64
N TRP A 117 -10.29 -4.11 -17.87
CA TRP A 117 -10.65 -3.62 -19.18
C TRP A 117 -9.44 -3.55 -20.12
N ASN A 118 -8.30 -3.01 -19.67
CA ASN A 118 -7.07 -2.98 -20.47
C ASN A 118 -6.60 -4.39 -20.84
N LYS A 119 -6.66 -5.33 -19.89
CA LYS A 119 -6.33 -6.74 -20.15
C LYS A 119 -7.29 -7.33 -21.17
N ALA A 120 -8.61 -7.17 -20.98
CA ALA A 120 -9.61 -7.68 -21.91
C ALA A 120 -9.47 -7.05 -23.30
N LEU A 121 -9.12 -5.77 -23.38
CA LEU A 121 -8.80 -5.11 -24.63
C LEU A 121 -7.63 -5.80 -25.30
N LEU A 122 -6.51 -6.06 -24.60
CA LEU A 122 -5.35 -6.74 -25.17
C LEU A 122 -5.64 -8.19 -25.57
N ASP A 123 -6.34 -8.94 -24.74
CA ASP A 123 -6.69 -10.35 -24.98
C ASP A 123 -7.63 -10.49 -26.19
N ASN A 124 -8.56 -9.56 -26.37
CA ASN A 124 -9.51 -9.56 -27.49
C ASN A 124 -9.02 -8.76 -28.71
N ALA A 125 -8.03 -7.89 -28.52
CA ALA A 125 -7.38 -7.15 -29.59
C ALA A 125 -6.35 -8.03 -30.28
N ALA A 126 -6.85 -8.92 -31.13
CA ALA A 126 -6.29 -9.05 -32.48
C ALA A 126 -6.48 -7.72 -33.23
N ARG A 127 -5.94 -6.62 -32.68
CA ARG A 127 -6.04 -5.29 -33.27
C ARG A 127 -5.28 -5.35 -34.59
N PRO A 128 -5.92 -5.03 -35.72
CA PRO A 128 -5.17 -4.66 -36.90
C PRO A 128 -4.25 -3.51 -36.47
N SER A 129 -2.95 -3.64 -36.69
CA SER A 129 -1.96 -2.56 -36.43
C SER A 129 -2.23 -1.32 -37.31
N GLY A 130 -3.13 -1.46 -38.28
CA GLY A 130 -3.64 -0.43 -39.15
C GLY A 130 -4.71 -1.01 -40.08
N ALA A 131 -5.32 -0.13 -40.86
CA ALA A 131 -6.20 -0.50 -41.96
C ALA A 131 -5.49 -0.17 -43.28
N LEU A 132 -5.46 -1.15 -44.19
CA LEU A 132 -5.04 -0.90 -45.56
C LEU A 132 -6.25 -0.34 -46.34
N VAL A 133 -6.12 0.90 -46.80
CA VAL A 133 -7.14 1.60 -47.58
C VAL A 133 -6.70 1.56 -49.04
N CYS A 134 -7.43 0.82 -49.87
CA CYS A 134 -7.19 0.81 -51.31
C CYS A 134 -8.00 1.93 -51.98
N GLY A 135 -7.34 3.04 -52.32
CA GLY A 135 -7.93 4.13 -53.09
C GLY A 135 -7.60 4.02 -54.58
N ALA A 136 -8.47 3.37 -55.35
CA ALA A 136 -8.37 3.47 -56.81
C ALA A 136 -8.75 4.89 -57.26
N ARG A 137 -7.99 5.50 -58.18
CA ARG A 137 -8.26 6.84 -58.77
C ARG A 137 -9.69 6.99 -59.35
N ASN A 138 -10.40 5.88 -59.61
CA ASN A 138 -11.75 5.84 -60.19
C ASN A 138 -12.80 5.10 -59.33
N GLY A 139 -12.51 4.75 -58.07
CA GLY A 139 -13.47 4.03 -57.20
C GLY A 139 -13.70 2.55 -57.53
N GLU A 140 -12.83 1.94 -58.35
CA GLU A 140 -12.84 0.50 -58.63
C GLU A 140 -12.51 -0.31 -57.37
N ARG A 141 -13.31 -1.33 -57.07
CA ARG A 141 -13.05 -2.29 -55.99
C ARG A 141 -12.08 -3.37 -56.46
N LEU A 142 -11.27 -3.89 -55.54
CA LEU A 142 -10.49 -5.10 -55.78
C LEU A 142 -11.43 -6.25 -56.19
N THR A 143 -11.01 -7.05 -57.16
CA THR A 143 -11.68 -8.33 -57.43
C THR A 143 -11.47 -9.30 -56.27
N ASP A 144 -12.38 -10.26 -56.07
CA ASP A 144 -12.28 -11.23 -54.96
C ASP A 144 -10.94 -11.97 -54.94
N GLY A 145 -10.41 -12.31 -56.13
CA GLY A 145 -9.10 -12.97 -56.26
C GLY A 145 -7.91 -12.07 -55.87
N GLN A 146 -7.98 -10.76 -56.16
CA GLN A 146 -6.95 -9.81 -55.73
C GLN A 146 -7.03 -9.54 -54.23
N PHE A 147 -8.24 -9.52 -53.66
CA PHE A 147 -8.46 -9.33 -52.23
C PHE A 147 -7.88 -10.50 -51.42
N GLU A 148 -8.18 -11.75 -51.79
CA GLU A 148 -7.65 -12.91 -51.07
C GLU A 148 -6.11 -13.03 -51.23
N ALA A 149 -5.55 -12.75 -52.41
CA ALA A 149 -4.11 -12.73 -52.60
C ALA A 149 -3.41 -11.68 -51.70
N LEU A 150 -4.00 -10.49 -51.57
CA LEU A 150 -3.50 -9.41 -50.72
C LEU A 150 -3.60 -9.75 -49.23
N LYS A 151 -4.72 -10.34 -48.82
CA LYS A 151 -4.96 -10.80 -47.45
C LYS A 151 -3.99 -11.90 -47.03
N ASP A 152 -3.71 -12.85 -47.92
CA ASP A 152 -2.71 -13.91 -47.69
C ASP A 152 -1.29 -13.33 -47.61
N GLN A 153 -0.93 -12.39 -48.48
CA GLN A 153 0.36 -11.69 -48.38
C GLN A 153 0.49 -10.94 -47.04
N LEU A 154 -0.54 -10.21 -46.62
CA LEU A 154 -0.51 -9.46 -45.36
C LEU A 154 -0.37 -10.38 -44.15
N SER A 155 -1.15 -11.47 -44.14
CA SER A 155 -1.12 -12.45 -43.05
C SER A 155 0.23 -13.15 -42.97
N ASN A 156 0.83 -13.52 -44.10
CA ASN A 156 2.12 -14.22 -44.12
C ASN A 156 3.32 -13.34 -43.75
N VAL A 157 3.29 -12.05 -44.12
CA VAL A 157 4.45 -11.15 -43.93
C VAL A 157 4.39 -10.39 -42.60
N TYR A 158 3.19 -10.13 -42.06
CA TYR A 158 2.99 -9.24 -40.92
C TYR A 158 2.28 -9.86 -39.72
N ALA A 159 1.79 -11.11 -39.80
CA ALA A 159 1.26 -11.78 -38.61
C ALA A 159 2.39 -12.27 -37.68
N GLY A 160 2.11 -12.22 -36.37
CA GLY A 160 3.01 -12.71 -35.32
C GLY A 160 3.97 -11.65 -34.77
N ALA A 161 4.35 -11.81 -33.50
CA ALA A 161 5.18 -10.85 -32.75
C ALA A 161 6.56 -10.58 -33.39
N THR A 162 7.12 -11.55 -34.11
CA THR A 162 8.42 -11.46 -34.80
C THR A 162 8.41 -10.56 -36.04
N ASN A 163 7.25 -10.25 -36.59
CA ASN A 163 7.11 -9.44 -37.82
C ASN A 163 6.69 -7.99 -37.52
N ALA A 164 6.56 -7.61 -36.24
CA ALA A 164 6.24 -6.25 -35.82
C ALA A 164 7.33 -5.25 -36.27
N GLY A 165 6.90 -4.11 -36.84
CA GLY A 165 7.80 -3.04 -37.27
C GLY A 165 8.43 -3.21 -38.66
N ARG A 166 8.05 -4.25 -39.44
CA ARG A 166 8.51 -4.39 -40.83
C ARG A 166 7.93 -3.27 -41.72
N PRO A 167 8.76 -2.59 -42.55
CA PRO A 167 8.28 -1.61 -43.51
C PRO A 167 7.30 -2.23 -44.50
N ILE A 168 6.13 -1.62 -44.68
CA ILE A 168 5.12 -2.08 -45.65
C ILE A 168 5.34 -1.38 -46.99
N LEU A 169 5.46 -2.16 -48.07
CA LEU A 169 5.53 -1.62 -49.43
C LEU A 169 4.11 -1.53 -49.98
N LEU A 170 3.67 -0.32 -50.33
CA LEU A 170 2.34 -0.05 -50.87
C LEU A 170 2.44 0.39 -52.33
N GLU A 171 1.70 -0.30 -53.20
CA GLU A 171 1.60 0.04 -54.62
C GLU A 171 0.29 0.81 -54.93
N GLY A 172 0.29 1.59 -56.00
CA GLY A 172 -0.92 2.01 -56.73
C GLY A 172 -2.12 2.50 -55.90
N GLY A 173 -1.99 3.59 -55.13
CA GLY A 173 -3.12 4.21 -54.43
C GLY A 173 -3.55 3.48 -53.14
N MET A 174 -2.79 2.47 -52.70
CA MET A 174 -2.94 1.89 -51.37
C MET A 174 -2.29 2.78 -50.31
N ASP A 175 -3.01 3.00 -49.22
CA ASP A 175 -2.59 3.81 -48.07
C ASP A 175 -2.73 2.99 -46.79
N TRP A 176 -1.70 2.97 -45.95
CA TRP A 176 -1.74 2.29 -44.66
C TRP A 176 -2.02 3.31 -43.56
N LYS A 177 -3.18 3.19 -42.92
CA LYS A 177 -3.54 4.05 -41.80
C LYS A 177 -3.27 3.31 -40.49
N PRO A 178 -2.23 3.69 -39.72
CA PRO A 178 -2.01 3.10 -38.40
C PRO A 178 -3.22 3.40 -37.51
N LEU A 179 -3.70 2.40 -36.79
CA LEU A 179 -4.74 2.59 -35.80
C LEU A 179 -4.07 2.98 -34.47
N SER A 180 -4.18 4.26 -34.12
CA SER A 180 -3.71 4.81 -32.83
C SER A 180 -4.61 4.37 -31.66
N LEU A 181 -4.16 4.63 -30.43
CA LEU A 181 -5.05 4.57 -29.26
C LEU A 181 -6.28 5.44 -29.52
N THR A 182 -7.45 4.89 -29.26
CA THR A 182 -8.69 5.67 -29.37
C THR A 182 -8.77 6.68 -28.23
N PRO A 183 -9.47 7.82 -28.40
CA PRO A 183 -9.68 8.77 -27.30
C PRO A 183 -10.26 8.12 -26.04
N ALA A 184 -11.12 7.10 -26.19
CA ALA A 184 -11.66 6.33 -25.06
C ALA A 184 -10.56 5.57 -24.29
N GLU A 185 -9.60 4.95 -24.97
CA GLU A 185 -8.48 4.24 -24.34
C GLU A 185 -7.53 5.17 -23.57
N MET A 186 -7.31 6.37 -24.09
CA MET A 186 -6.53 7.40 -23.41
C MET A 186 -7.24 7.86 -22.13
N ASP A 187 -8.56 8.04 -22.19
CA ASP A 187 -9.38 8.43 -21.03
C ASP A 187 -9.35 7.36 -19.93
N PHE A 188 -9.44 6.07 -20.29
CA PHE A 188 -9.31 4.98 -19.32
C PHE A 188 -7.92 4.91 -18.66
N THR A 189 -6.85 5.17 -19.43
CA THR A 189 -5.49 5.20 -18.87
C THR A 189 -5.32 6.36 -17.89
N ALA A 190 -5.84 7.54 -18.23
CA ALA A 190 -5.85 8.70 -17.34
C ALA A 190 -6.68 8.43 -16.06
N GLY A 191 -7.85 7.82 -16.21
CA GLY A 191 -8.71 7.40 -15.10
C GLY A 191 -8.03 6.39 -14.18
N LYS A 192 -7.29 5.42 -14.73
CA LYS A 192 -6.51 4.47 -13.93
C LYS A 192 -5.44 5.18 -13.08
N HIS A 193 -4.74 6.15 -13.66
CA HIS A 193 -3.74 6.93 -12.92
C HIS A 193 -4.38 7.84 -11.86
N ALA A 194 -5.56 8.41 -12.13
CA ALA A 194 -6.31 9.17 -11.12
C ALA A 194 -6.70 8.29 -9.93
N ALA A 195 -7.29 7.12 -10.19
CA ALA A 195 -7.66 6.15 -9.17
C ALA A 195 -6.44 5.68 -8.35
N ALA A 196 -5.29 5.43 -9.00
CA ALA A 196 -4.05 5.09 -8.29
C ALA A 196 -3.59 6.20 -7.32
N ARG A 197 -3.77 7.48 -7.68
CA ARG A 197 -3.44 8.61 -6.78
C ARG A 197 -4.41 8.73 -5.62
N GLU A 198 -5.70 8.48 -5.83
CA GLU A 198 -6.71 8.47 -4.75
C GLU A 198 -6.42 7.37 -3.73
N ILE A 199 -6.04 6.16 -4.20
CA ILE A 199 -5.61 5.07 -3.33
C ILE A 199 -4.37 5.51 -2.53
N ALA A 200 -3.34 6.03 -3.20
CA ALA A 200 -2.12 6.48 -2.53
C ALA A 200 -2.40 7.55 -1.45
N LEU A 201 -3.31 8.49 -1.75
CA LEU A 201 -3.75 9.54 -0.83
C LEU A 201 -4.39 8.96 0.43
N ALA A 202 -5.24 7.94 0.31
CA ALA A 202 -5.90 7.31 1.47
C ALA A 202 -4.88 6.69 2.45
N PHE A 203 -3.79 6.10 1.93
CA PHE A 203 -2.70 5.58 2.75
C PHE A 203 -1.69 6.66 3.19
N GLY A 204 -1.85 7.91 2.74
CA GLY A 204 -0.92 9.00 3.02
C GLY A 204 0.44 8.84 2.34
N VAL A 205 0.52 8.11 1.23
CA VAL A 205 1.76 7.88 0.48
C VAL A 205 1.81 8.85 -0.70
N PRO A 206 2.85 9.69 -0.82
CA PRO A 206 3.03 10.55 -1.99
C PRO A 206 3.12 9.72 -3.29
N PRO A 207 2.32 10.01 -4.33
CA PRO A 207 2.27 9.21 -5.56
C PRO A 207 3.62 9.03 -6.26
N GLN A 208 4.52 10.01 -6.13
CA GLN A 208 5.86 9.98 -6.71
C GLN A 208 6.74 8.89 -6.10
N LEU A 209 6.52 8.52 -4.83
CA LEU A 209 7.25 7.40 -4.20
C LEU A 209 6.80 6.05 -4.74
N LEU A 210 5.58 5.96 -5.27
CA LEU A 210 5.00 4.76 -5.90
C LEU A 210 5.26 4.69 -7.40
N GLY A 211 5.97 5.66 -7.97
CA GLY A 211 6.21 5.74 -9.42
C GLY A 211 4.95 6.02 -10.24
N ILE A 212 3.89 6.55 -9.62
CA ILE A 212 2.68 6.95 -10.34
C ILE A 212 3.02 8.18 -11.21
N PRO A 213 2.77 8.15 -12.53
CA PRO A 213 3.16 9.23 -13.44
C PRO A 213 2.66 10.61 -12.98
N GLY A 214 3.45 11.65 -13.22
CA GLY A 214 3.17 13.06 -12.86
C GLY A 214 4.46 13.89 -12.89
N ASP A 215 4.37 15.18 -12.59
CA ASP A 215 5.53 16.07 -12.57
C ASP A 215 6.43 15.79 -11.35
N ALA A 216 7.45 14.95 -11.53
CA ALA A 216 8.40 14.58 -10.49
C ALA A 216 9.84 15.01 -10.86
N THR A 217 10.44 15.87 -10.04
CA THR A 217 11.89 16.17 -10.06
C THR A 217 12.59 15.54 -8.86
N TYR A 218 13.92 15.42 -8.88
CA TYR A 218 14.70 14.89 -7.73
C TYR A 218 14.49 15.70 -6.44
N ALA A 219 14.38 17.03 -6.54
CA ALA A 219 14.10 17.89 -5.39
C ALA A 219 12.72 17.56 -4.79
N ASN A 220 11.71 17.45 -5.66
CA ASN A 220 10.35 17.07 -5.27
C ASN A 220 10.32 15.68 -4.60
N TYR A 221 11.15 14.73 -5.05
CA TYR A 221 11.22 13.39 -4.47
C TYR A 221 11.77 13.39 -3.03
N ARG A 222 12.87 14.13 -2.78
CA ARG A 222 13.46 14.22 -1.43
C ARG A 222 12.47 14.84 -0.42
N GLU A 223 11.79 15.91 -0.82
CA GLU A 223 10.78 16.56 0.00
C GLU A 223 9.56 15.66 0.22
N ALA A 224 9.09 14.95 -0.81
CA ALA A 224 8.01 13.98 -0.69
C ALA A 224 8.36 12.85 0.28
N ASN A 225 9.58 12.32 0.24
CA ASN A 225 10.02 11.29 1.18
C ASN A 225 10.03 11.80 2.63
N ALA A 226 10.56 13.00 2.87
CA ALA A 226 10.53 13.61 4.21
C ALA A 226 9.10 13.91 4.69
N ALA A 227 8.20 14.36 3.80
CA ALA A 227 6.79 14.56 4.11
C ALA A 227 6.09 13.24 4.47
N PHE A 228 6.35 12.16 3.73
CA PHE A 228 5.81 10.83 4.01
C PHE A 228 6.19 10.34 5.41
N TRP A 229 7.47 10.45 5.78
CA TRP A 229 7.91 10.09 7.13
C TRP A 229 7.21 10.89 8.21
N ARG A 230 7.12 12.22 8.05
CA ARG A 230 6.52 13.12 9.06
C ARG A 230 5.02 12.97 9.21
N GLN A 231 4.30 12.84 8.11
CA GLN A 231 2.84 12.91 8.10
C GLN A 231 2.19 11.54 8.23
N THR A 232 2.90 10.46 7.85
CA THR A 232 2.31 9.12 7.78
C THR A 232 3.07 8.12 8.65
N VAL A 233 4.37 7.93 8.40
CA VAL A 233 5.13 6.84 9.07
C VAL A 233 5.32 7.11 10.57
N ILE A 234 5.83 8.28 10.95
CA ILE A 234 6.10 8.62 12.35
C ILE A 234 4.83 8.57 13.20
N PRO A 235 3.69 9.19 12.80
CA PRO A 235 2.44 9.06 13.55
C PRO A 235 2.00 7.61 13.72
N LEU A 236 2.13 6.78 12.67
CA LEU A 236 1.76 5.37 12.70
C LEU A 236 2.62 4.56 13.67
N VAL A 237 3.95 4.71 13.59
CA VAL A 237 4.89 3.99 14.46
C VAL A 237 4.73 4.46 15.92
N ARG A 238 4.58 5.76 16.16
CA ARG A 238 4.32 6.29 17.51
C ARG A 238 3.01 5.78 18.10
N LYS A 239 1.97 5.67 17.28
CA LYS A 239 0.69 5.09 17.70
C LYS A 239 0.85 3.62 18.10
N ALA A 240 1.55 2.82 17.30
CA ALA A 240 1.82 1.43 17.64
C ALA A 240 2.67 1.30 18.91
N ALA A 241 3.75 2.08 19.02
CA ALA A 241 4.62 2.11 20.19
C ALA A 241 3.88 2.55 21.47
N GLY A 242 3.00 3.55 21.38
CA GLY A 242 2.15 3.98 22.48
C GLY A 242 1.14 2.92 22.91
N ALA A 243 0.55 2.20 21.95
CA ALA A 243 -0.34 1.07 22.25
C ALA A 243 0.41 -0.09 22.93
N MET A 244 1.60 -0.44 22.44
CA MET A 244 2.45 -1.45 23.07
C MET A 244 2.87 -1.04 24.47
N THR A 245 3.24 0.23 24.67
CA THR A 245 3.58 0.79 25.99
C THR A 245 2.41 0.67 26.97
N GLY A 246 1.21 1.08 26.56
CA GLY A 246 0.03 0.99 27.41
C GLY A 246 -0.36 -0.46 27.74
N TRP A 247 -0.21 -1.36 26.77
CA TRP A 247 -0.51 -2.78 26.93
C TRP A 247 0.49 -3.52 27.83
N LEU A 248 1.79 -3.36 27.56
CA LEU A 248 2.87 -3.96 28.33
C LEU A 248 2.99 -3.31 29.72
N GLY A 249 2.71 -2.01 29.85
CA GLY A 249 2.71 -1.31 31.12
C GLY A 249 1.74 -1.86 32.16
N GLY A 250 0.69 -2.58 31.72
CA GLY A 250 -0.20 -3.32 32.62
C GLY A 250 0.46 -4.51 33.32
N ARG A 251 1.57 -5.03 32.77
CA ARG A 251 2.34 -6.15 33.33
C ARG A 251 3.73 -5.71 33.82
N PHE A 252 4.34 -4.77 33.12
CA PHE A 252 5.71 -4.31 33.33
C PHE A 252 5.72 -2.83 33.73
N ALA A 253 5.77 -2.59 35.04
CA ALA A 253 5.81 -1.22 35.56
C ALA A 253 7.03 -0.46 35.01
N GLY A 254 6.79 0.75 34.47
CA GLY A 254 7.84 1.60 33.90
C GLY A 254 8.33 1.17 32.51
N CYS A 255 7.73 0.15 31.89
CA CYS A 255 8.05 -0.22 30.50
C CYS A 255 7.61 0.89 29.54
N GLU A 256 8.50 1.22 28.61
CA GLU A 256 8.21 2.17 27.54
C GLU A 256 8.77 1.66 26.21
N VAL A 257 7.91 1.65 25.20
CA VAL A 257 8.27 1.35 23.82
C VAL A 257 8.28 2.66 23.04
N ARG A 258 9.42 2.97 22.42
CA ARG A 258 9.62 4.16 21.60
C ARG A 258 10.12 3.81 20.21
N ALA A 259 9.72 4.63 19.24
CA ALA A 259 10.29 4.59 17.91
C ALA A 259 11.67 5.24 17.93
N ASP A 260 12.70 4.50 17.54
CA ASP A 260 14.01 5.08 17.25
C ASP A 260 13.96 5.73 15.86
N LEU A 261 14.00 7.05 15.84
CA LEU A 261 13.97 7.84 14.61
C LEU A 261 15.38 8.32 14.20
N ASP A 262 16.41 7.95 14.96
CA ASP A 262 17.76 8.49 14.82
C ASP A 262 18.49 7.91 13.61
N ALA A 263 18.24 6.63 13.34
CA ALA A 263 18.79 5.93 12.20
C ALA A 263 18.07 6.26 10.87
N VAL A 264 16.99 7.04 10.89
CA VAL A 264 16.17 7.29 9.70
C VAL A 264 16.83 8.33 8.79
N SER A 265 17.40 7.86 7.67
CA SER A 265 18.11 8.70 6.69
C SER A 265 17.27 9.87 6.15
N ALA A 266 15.96 9.65 5.96
CA ALA A 266 15.04 10.67 5.46
C ALA A 266 14.87 11.88 6.40
N LEU A 267 15.21 11.72 7.68
CA LEU A 267 15.08 12.77 8.70
C LEU A 267 16.40 13.49 9.01
N GLN A 268 17.53 13.01 8.45
CA GLN A 268 18.85 13.58 8.77
C GLN A 268 18.97 15.08 8.51
N PRO A 269 18.46 15.66 7.40
CA PRO A 269 18.55 17.10 7.19
C PRO A 269 17.89 17.94 8.30
N GLU A 270 16.77 17.47 8.86
CA GLU A 270 16.10 18.16 9.97
C GLU A 270 16.86 17.97 11.28
N ARG A 271 17.46 16.79 11.49
CA ARG A 271 18.33 16.51 12.65
C ARG A 271 19.57 17.38 12.63
N ASP A 272 20.25 17.50 11.49
CA ASP A 272 21.42 18.36 11.32
C ASP A 272 21.06 19.82 11.65
N ALA A 273 19.90 20.27 11.17
CA ALA A 273 19.40 21.61 11.47
C ALA A 273 19.04 21.81 12.96
N LEU A 274 18.54 20.77 13.64
CA LEU A 274 18.29 20.81 15.08
C LEU A 274 19.61 20.88 15.86
N TRP A 275 20.57 20.01 15.54
CA TRP A 275 21.88 19.98 16.18
C TRP A 275 22.64 21.30 16.01
N ALA A 276 22.66 21.86 14.80
CA ALA A 276 23.27 23.17 14.56
C ALA A 276 22.66 24.28 15.45
N ARG A 277 21.35 24.26 15.70
CA ARG A 277 20.68 25.22 16.61
C ARG A 277 21.04 24.97 18.08
N LEU A 278 21.11 23.71 18.50
CA LEU A 278 21.47 23.33 19.87
C LEU A 278 22.93 23.63 20.20
N GLU A 279 23.85 23.43 19.25
CA GLU A 279 25.26 23.80 19.37
C GLU A 279 25.45 25.32 19.41
N ALA A 280 24.70 26.07 18.60
CA ALA A 280 24.73 27.54 18.63
C ALA A 280 24.19 28.14 19.93
N ALA A 281 23.33 27.42 20.66
CA ALA A 281 22.80 27.83 21.95
C ALA A 281 23.86 27.64 23.06
N SER A 282 24.72 28.64 23.23
CA SER A 282 25.82 28.63 24.21
C SER A 282 25.37 28.62 25.68
N PHE A 283 24.11 28.95 25.95
CA PHE A 283 23.52 28.97 27.29
C PHE A 283 23.04 27.59 27.78
N LEU A 284 22.97 26.58 26.90
CA LEU A 284 22.58 25.22 27.25
C LEU A 284 23.79 24.41 27.72
N THR A 285 23.59 23.60 28.75
CA THR A 285 24.52 22.53 29.14
C THR A 285 24.47 21.37 28.14
N ASP A 286 25.50 20.53 28.12
CA ASP A 286 25.53 19.35 27.24
C ASP A 286 24.40 18.37 27.56
N GLU A 287 24.03 18.25 28.84
CA GLU A 287 22.91 17.41 29.26
C GLU A 287 21.56 17.96 28.77
N GLU A 288 21.37 19.28 28.83
CA GLU A 288 20.18 19.92 28.24
C GLU A 288 20.14 19.76 26.72
N ARG A 289 21.28 19.90 26.03
CA ARG A 289 21.36 19.67 24.57
C ARG A 289 20.98 18.24 24.20
N ARG A 290 21.53 17.23 24.88
CA ARG A 290 21.21 15.81 24.62
C ARG A 290 19.72 15.53 24.85
N ARG A 291 19.17 16.01 25.96
CA ARG A 291 17.74 15.89 26.28
C ARG A 291 16.86 16.55 25.22
N MET A 292 17.20 17.77 24.79
CA MET A 292 16.45 18.51 23.76
C MET A 292 16.56 17.87 22.37
N ALA A 293 17.67 17.19 22.08
CA ALA A 293 17.84 16.42 20.85
C ALA A 293 17.07 15.09 20.86
N GLY A 294 16.39 14.74 21.95
CA GLY A 294 15.74 13.44 22.12
C GLY A 294 16.72 12.30 22.42
N LEU A 295 18.00 12.60 22.60
CA LEU A 295 19.00 11.68 23.12
C LEU A 295 18.90 11.66 24.64
N GLY A 296 17.92 10.92 25.16
CA GLY A 296 17.70 10.74 26.60
C GLY A 296 18.57 9.64 27.19
N SER A 297 19.10 9.92 28.40
CA SER A 297 19.85 9.08 29.35
C SER A 297 19.44 7.61 29.41
#